data_AF-D7STH7-F1
#
_entry.id   AF-D7STH7-F1
#
_cell.length_a   1.000
_cell.length_b   1.000
_cell.length_c   1.000
_cell.angle_alpha   90.00
_cell.angle_beta   90.00
_cell.angle_gamma   90.00
#
_symmetry.space_group_name_H-M   'P 1'
#
loop_
_entity.id
_entity.type
_entity.pdbx_description
1 polymer ?
#
loop_
_entity_poly.entity_id
_entity_poly.type
_entity_poly.pdbx_seq_one_letter_code
_entity_poly.pdbx_strand_id
1 'polypeptide(L)'
;MLICCSYSAVLIEIQDTLKSSKSEIKVMKKVDMMTALIMTFFYLLCACFGYAAFGNNAHGNMLTGFGFFEPFWLIDLANIFIAMRLVGAYQVLTQPVFVAAESHIRKRWPKSKFITREYPISIGKINLNLNINFFRLTWRTMFVVIANLLALALPFFNEVLAFRGAISYWSLTVYFPVNMYIAQNKIS
;
A
#
# COMPACT_ATOMS: atom_id res chain seq x y z
N MET A 1 -6.37 -7.73 -9.43
CA MET A 1 -6.06 -9.12 -8.98
C MET A 1 -4.65 -9.25 -8.41
N LEU A 2 -3.61 -8.80 -9.11
CA LEU A 2 -2.19 -8.98 -8.71
C LEU A 2 -1.78 -8.27 -7.40
N ILE A 3 -2.42 -7.15 -7.07
CA ILE A 3 -2.15 -6.42 -5.81
C ILE A 3 -2.60 -7.25 -4.58
N CYS A 4 -3.66 -8.05 -4.70
CA CYS A 4 -4.10 -8.96 -3.63
C CYS A 4 -3.15 -10.13 -3.39
N CYS A 5 -2.16 -10.37 -4.27
CA CYS A 5 -1.10 -11.36 -4.06
C CYS A 5 0.21 -10.71 -3.58
N SER A 6 0.25 -9.38 -3.45
CA SER A 6 1.45 -8.64 -3.01
C SER A 6 1.60 -8.57 -1.48
N TYR A 7 0.77 -9.28 -0.72
CA TYR A 7 0.88 -9.37 0.74
C TYR A 7 2.09 -10.19 1.19
N SER A 8 2.76 -10.93 0.30
CA SER A 8 3.90 -11.79 0.64
C SER A 8 5.04 -11.03 1.34
N ALA A 9 5.28 -9.76 1.02
CA ALA A 9 6.29 -8.96 1.70
C ALA A 9 5.94 -8.70 3.18
N VAL A 10 4.69 -8.34 3.45
CA VAL A 10 4.16 -8.16 4.81
C VAL A 10 4.05 -9.50 5.53
N LEU A 11 3.77 -10.57 4.79
CA LEU A 11 3.65 -11.92 5.31
C LEU A 11 5.00 -12.45 5.83
N ILE A 12 6.09 -12.16 5.12
CA ILE A 12 7.45 -12.47 5.58
C ILE A 12 7.77 -11.68 6.86
N GLU A 13 7.37 -10.42 6.95
CA GLU A 13 7.59 -9.57 8.14
C GLU A 13 6.75 -10.05 9.36
N ILE A 14 5.52 -10.50 9.13
CA ILE A 14 4.66 -11.11 10.16
C ILE A 14 5.24 -12.46 10.61
N GLN A 15 5.73 -13.28 9.68
CA GLN A 15 6.39 -14.56 9.98
C GLN A 15 7.71 -14.38 10.73
N ASP A 16 8.44 -13.28 10.50
CA ASP A 16 9.68 -12.97 11.24
C ASP A 16 9.39 -12.45 12.66
N THR A 17 8.23 -11.79 12.86
CA THR A 17 7.79 -11.27 14.17
C THR A 17 7.24 -12.37 15.09
N LEU A 18 6.63 -13.41 14.53
CA LEU A 18 6.14 -14.58 15.27
C LEU A 18 7.32 -15.55 15.50
N LYS A 19 7.70 -15.77 16.76
CA LYS A 19 8.85 -16.61 17.14
C LYS A 19 8.69 -18.05 16.62
N SER A 20 9.58 -18.45 15.70
CA SER A 20 9.59 -19.74 14.99
C SER A 20 9.36 -20.96 15.88
N SER A 21 8.16 -21.55 15.81
CA SER A 21 7.91 -22.91 16.28
C SER A 21 7.26 -23.74 15.17
N LYS A 22 7.51 -25.07 15.14
CA LYS A 22 6.96 -25.98 14.12
C LYS A 22 5.41 -25.97 14.03
N SER A 23 4.72 -25.53 15.08
CA SER A 23 3.27 -25.33 15.07
C SER A 23 2.82 -24.10 14.27
N GLU A 24 3.70 -23.13 14.08
CA GLU A 24 3.39 -21.82 13.48
C GLU A 24 3.20 -21.88 11.97
N ILE A 25 4.04 -22.64 11.26
CA ILE A 25 3.86 -22.87 9.82
C ILE A 25 2.46 -23.46 9.54
N LYS A 26 1.98 -24.32 10.43
CA LYS A 26 0.64 -24.93 10.32
C LYS A 26 -0.48 -23.91 10.60
N VAL A 27 -0.29 -23.03 11.58
CA VAL A 27 -1.22 -21.94 11.88
C VAL A 27 -1.25 -20.92 10.75
N MET A 28 -0.08 -20.48 10.28
CA MET A 28 0.05 -19.50 9.20
C MET A 28 -0.57 -20.02 7.90
N LYS A 29 -0.28 -21.28 7.52
CA LYS A 29 -0.91 -21.91 6.36
C LYS A 29 -2.43 -21.99 6.47
N LYS A 30 -2.95 -22.23 7.68
CA LYS A 30 -4.40 -22.24 7.93
C LYS A 30 -4.99 -20.83 7.82
N VAL A 31 -4.34 -19.83 8.39
CA VAL A 31 -4.74 -18.42 8.30
C VAL A 31 -4.73 -17.93 6.86
N ASP A 32 -3.67 -18.23 6.10
CA ASP A 32 -3.57 -17.89 4.68
C ASP A 32 -4.67 -18.55 3.86
N MET A 33 -4.91 -19.86 4.09
CA MET A 33 -5.97 -20.59 3.39
C MET A 33 -7.36 -20.02 3.72
N MET A 34 -7.65 -19.75 4.99
CA MET A 34 -8.92 -19.14 5.39
C MET A 34 -9.07 -17.73 4.82
N THR A 35 -8.02 -16.92 4.86
CA THR A 35 -8.02 -15.56 4.29
C THR A 35 -8.27 -15.59 2.79
N ALA A 36 -7.57 -16.46 2.06
CA ALA A 36 -7.77 -16.62 0.61
C ALA A 36 -9.21 -17.06 0.28
N LEU A 37 -9.78 -18.00 1.05
CA LEU A 37 -11.17 -18.44 0.88
C LEU A 37 -12.16 -17.31 1.12
N ILE A 38 -12.01 -16.59 2.24
CA ILE A 38 -12.88 -15.46 2.60
C ILE A 38 -12.82 -14.37 1.53
N MET A 39 -11.61 -13.98 1.10
CA MET A 39 -11.43 -12.96 0.06
C MET A 39 -12.05 -13.40 -1.27
N THR A 40 -11.83 -14.64 -1.68
CA THR A 40 -12.39 -15.19 -2.93
C THR A 40 -13.91 -15.19 -2.88
N PHE A 41 -14.50 -15.60 -1.75
CA PHE A 41 -15.94 -15.60 -1.54
C PHE A 41 -16.53 -14.20 -1.66
N PHE A 42 -15.99 -13.21 -0.94
CA PHE A 42 -16.47 -11.83 -1.01
C PHE A 42 -16.30 -11.21 -2.39
N TYR A 43 -15.18 -11.46 -3.07
CA TYR A 43 -14.96 -10.98 -4.43
C TYR A 43 -15.92 -11.61 -5.43
N LEU A 44 -16.15 -12.92 -5.33
CA LEU A 44 -17.09 -13.62 -6.20
C LEU A 44 -18.50 -13.10 -5.98
N LEU A 45 -18.94 -12.93 -4.72
CA LEU A 45 -20.24 -12.34 -4.40
C LEU A 45 -20.37 -10.93 -5.00
N CYS A 46 -19.38 -10.05 -4.78
CA CYS A 46 -19.40 -8.70 -5.30
C CYS A 46 -19.42 -8.67 -6.84
N ALA A 47 -18.66 -9.55 -7.50
CA ALA A 47 -18.65 -9.69 -8.95
C ALA A 47 -19.98 -10.21 -9.50
N CYS A 48 -20.56 -11.25 -8.89
CA CYS A 48 -21.85 -11.82 -9.29
C CYS A 48 -22.99 -10.81 -9.11
N PHE A 49 -23.05 -10.11 -7.97
CA PHE A 49 -24.05 -9.07 -7.74
C PHE A 49 -23.84 -7.86 -8.65
N GLY A 50 -22.59 -7.43 -8.87
CA GLY A 50 -22.26 -6.35 -9.79
C GLY A 50 -22.66 -6.68 -11.23
N TYR A 51 -22.37 -7.90 -11.69
CA TYR A 51 -22.78 -8.37 -13.03
C TYR A 51 -24.30 -8.53 -13.14
N ALA A 52 -24.97 -9.03 -12.09
CA ALA A 52 -26.43 -9.12 -12.08
C ALA A 52 -27.10 -7.74 -12.12
N ALA A 53 -26.50 -6.71 -11.50
CA ALA A 53 -27.05 -5.36 -11.46
C ALA A 53 -26.78 -4.53 -12.73
N PHE A 54 -25.58 -4.64 -13.33
CA PHE A 54 -25.17 -3.80 -14.47
C PHE A 54 -25.09 -4.55 -15.82
N GLY A 55 -25.18 -5.89 -15.79
CA GLY A 55 -25.05 -6.73 -16.97
C GLY A 55 -23.75 -6.48 -17.73
N ASN A 56 -23.83 -6.49 -19.05
CA ASN A 56 -22.68 -6.28 -19.94
C ASN A 56 -22.23 -4.80 -20.06
N ASN A 57 -22.92 -3.86 -19.38
CA ASN A 57 -22.63 -2.42 -19.40
C ASN A 57 -21.81 -1.96 -18.17
N ALA A 58 -21.20 -2.89 -17.44
CA ALA A 58 -20.40 -2.59 -16.25
C ALA A 58 -19.14 -1.77 -16.61
N HIS A 59 -19.15 -0.49 -16.26
CA HIS A 59 -18.01 0.40 -16.49
C HIS A 59 -16.82 0.07 -15.56
N GLY A 60 -15.60 0.21 -16.06
CA GLY A 60 -14.36 -0.09 -15.32
C GLY A 60 -14.13 0.75 -14.05
N ASN A 61 -14.90 1.82 -13.87
CA ASN A 61 -15.02 2.55 -12.61
C ASN A 61 -16.53 2.63 -12.30
N MET A 62 -17.02 1.76 -11.42
CA MET A 62 -18.46 1.64 -11.14
C MET A 62 -19.08 2.97 -10.71
N LEU A 63 -18.30 3.82 -10.02
CA LEU A 63 -18.72 5.15 -9.53
C LEU A 63 -19.02 6.18 -10.62
N THR A 64 -18.47 6.05 -11.83
CA THR A 64 -18.77 6.96 -12.96
C THR A 64 -19.89 6.44 -13.86
N GLY A 65 -20.34 5.19 -13.68
CA GLY A 65 -21.41 4.57 -14.46
C GLY A 65 -22.81 4.78 -13.89
N PHE A 66 -22.94 5.45 -12.75
CA PHE A 66 -24.23 5.79 -12.14
C PHE A 66 -24.85 7.00 -12.84
N GLY A 67 -25.33 6.78 -14.07
CA GLY A 67 -26.17 7.74 -14.81
C GLY A 67 -27.63 7.80 -14.32
N PHE A 68 -27.96 7.13 -13.21
CA PHE A 68 -29.30 7.12 -12.63
C PHE A 68 -29.27 7.57 -11.17
N PHE A 69 -30.12 8.57 -10.92
CA PHE A 69 -30.32 9.33 -9.70
C PHE A 69 -31.07 8.47 -8.65
N GLU A 70 -30.68 8.61 -7.37
CA GLU A 70 -31.26 8.10 -6.11
C GLU A 70 -30.69 6.79 -5.51
N PRO A 71 -30.26 6.77 -4.22
CA PRO A 71 -30.05 7.86 -3.25
C PRO A 71 -28.59 8.34 -3.19
N PHE A 72 -28.38 9.66 -3.24
CA PHE A 72 -27.05 10.31 -3.21
C PHE A 72 -26.22 9.92 -1.97
N TRP A 73 -26.87 9.69 -0.84
CA TRP A 73 -26.20 9.41 0.43
C TRP A 73 -25.37 8.11 0.40
N LEU A 74 -25.80 7.09 -0.34
CA LEU A 74 -25.08 5.82 -0.40
C LEU A 74 -23.80 5.94 -1.25
N ILE A 75 -23.86 6.70 -2.34
CA ILE A 75 -22.71 7.00 -3.20
C ILE A 75 -21.72 7.89 -2.44
N ASP A 76 -22.22 8.92 -1.74
CA ASP A 76 -21.37 9.81 -0.94
C ASP A 76 -20.71 9.08 0.22
N LEU A 77 -21.45 8.20 0.92
CA LEU A 77 -20.89 7.36 1.98
C LEU A 77 -19.84 6.39 1.44
N ALA A 78 -20.08 5.78 0.28
CA ALA A 78 -19.10 4.93 -0.39
C ALA A 78 -17.84 5.71 -0.77
N ASN A 79 -17.99 6.93 -1.29
CA ASN A 79 -16.87 7.82 -1.60
C ASN A 79 -16.09 8.22 -0.35
N ILE A 80 -16.76 8.50 0.78
CA ILE A 80 -16.11 8.78 2.07
C ILE A 80 -15.29 7.58 2.54
N PHE A 81 -15.84 6.36 2.46
CA PHE A 81 -15.10 5.15 2.84
C PHE A 81 -13.89 4.90 1.94
N ILE A 82 -14.03 5.14 0.62
CA ILE A 82 -12.90 5.04 -0.31
C ILE A 82 -11.84 6.08 0.05
N ALA A 83 -12.22 7.34 0.28
CA ALA A 83 -11.30 8.39 0.67
C ALA A 83 -10.58 8.05 1.99
N MET A 84 -11.32 7.61 3.01
CA MET A 84 -10.75 7.19 4.30
C MET A 84 -9.74 6.05 4.14
N ARG A 85 -10.10 5.02 3.36
CA ARG A 85 -9.20 3.89 3.06
C ARG A 85 -7.95 4.35 2.32
N LEU A 86 -8.10 5.22 1.32
CA LEU A 86 -6.97 5.74 0.52
C LEU A 86 -6.03 6.58 1.37
N VAL A 87 -6.56 7.43 2.26
CA VAL A 87 -5.76 8.20 3.21
C VAL A 87 -4.99 7.28 4.16
N GLY A 88 -5.65 6.25 4.71
CA GLY A 88 -4.99 5.26 5.58
C GLY A 88 -3.88 4.50 4.85
N ALA A 89 -4.16 4.02 3.63
CA ALA A 89 -3.18 3.33 2.80
C ALA A 89 -1.99 4.25 2.45
N TYR A 90 -2.25 5.51 2.10
CA TYR A 90 -1.20 6.49 1.81
C TYR A 90 -0.31 6.73 3.03
N GLN A 91 -0.88 6.87 4.23
CA GLN A 91 -0.10 7.06 5.46
C GLN A 91 0.84 5.89 5.73
N VAL A 92 0.35 4.64 5.66
CA VAL A 92 1.17 3.46 5.93
C VAL A 92 2.22 3.23 4.85
N LEU A 93 1.88 3.43 3.58
CA LEU A 93 2.81 3.17 2.46
C LEU A 93 3.92 4.23 2.34
N THR A 94 3.66 5.49 2.72
CA THR A 94 4.65 6.56 2.61
C THR A 94 5.67 6.57 3.74
N GLN A 95 5.33 6.04 4.91
CA GLN A 95 6.23 5.93 6.07
C GLN A 95 7.59 5.27 5.74
N PRO A 96 7.63 4.03 5.21
CA PRO A 96 8.89 3.37 4.90
C PRO A 96 9.69 4.09 3.81
N VAL A 97 9.01 4.69 2.82
CA VAL A 97 9.66 5.48 1.77
C VAL A 97 10.36 6.71 2.36
N PHE A 98 9.70 7.42 3.28
CA PHE A 98 10.30 8.56 3.95
C PHE A 98 11.48 8.17 4.83
N VAL A 99 11.38 7.07 5.57
CA VAL A 99 12.49 6.57 6.41
C VAL A 99 13.67 6.12 5.54
N ALA A 100 13.43 5.41 4.45
CA ALA A 100 14.47 4.98 3.52
C ALA A 100 15.18 6.18 2.88
N ALA A 101 14.42 7.16 2.36
CA ALA A 101 14.97 8.37 1.77
C ALA A 101 15.77 9.20 2.79
N GLU A 102 15.23 9.40 4.00
CA GLU A 102 15.92 10.13 5.07
C GLU A 102 17.21 9.41 5.48
N SER A 103 17.19 8.08 5.58
CA SER A 103 18.39 7.29 5.91
C SER A 103 19.45 7.36 4.82
N HIS A 104 19.06 7.36 3.54
CA HIS A 104 19.97 7.45 2.41
C HIS A 104 20.63 8.82 2.34
N ILE A 105 19.84 9.88 2.54
CA ILE A 105 20.33 11.27 2.52
C ILE A 105 21.22 11.56 3.73
N ARG A 106 20.88 11.02 4.91
CA ARG A 106 21.70 11.11 6.13
C ARG A 106 23.04 10.38 5.97
N LYS A 107 23.05 9.22 5.30
CA LYS A 107 24.29 8.48 4.97
C LYS A 107 25.15 9.21 3.92
N ARG A 108 24.51 9.83 2.93
CA ARG A 108 25.20 10.51 1.81
C ARG A 108 25.75 11.89 2.21
N TRP A 109 25.08 12.62 3.10
CA TRP A 109 25.45 13.98 3.50
C TRP A 109 25.49 14.16 5.04
N PRO A 110 26.39 13.47 5.74
CA PRO A 110 26.43 13.46 7.22
C PRO A 110 26.80 14.82 7.85
N LYS A 111 27.38 15.76 7.07
CA LYS A 111 27.89 17.05 7.57
C LYS A 111 26.94 18.25 7.35
N SER A 112 25.78 18.06 6.72
CA SER A 112 24.86 19.17 6.42
C SER A 112 24.05 19.59 7.66
N LYS A 113 24.23 20.85 8.09
CA LYS A 113 23.45 21.46 9.19
C LYS A 113 21.95 21.55 8.88
N PHE A 114 21.52 21.39 7.63
CA PHE A 114 20.12 21.41 7.22
C PHE A 114 19.41 20.07 7.51
N ILE A 115 20.17 18.98 7.64
CA ILE A 115 19.67 17.61 7.86
C ILE A 115 19.69 17.23 9.35
N THR A 116 20.65 17.75 10.12
CA THR A 116 20.91 17.31 11.52
C THR A 116 20.29 18.23 12.58
N ARG A 117 19.78 19.40 12.20
CA ARG A 117 19.29 20.39 13.17
C ARG A 117 17.82 20.16 13.49
N GLU A 118 17.58 19.44 14.57
CA GLU A 118 16.27 19.30 15.18
C GLU A 118 15.97 20.59 15.96
N TYR A 119 14.95 21.34 15.54
CA TYR A 119 14.47 22.49 16.28
C TYR A 119 13.32 22.03 17.17
N PRO A 120 13.50 21.98 18.51
CA PRO A 120 12.39 21.75 19.41
C PRO A 120 11.53 23.01 19.43
N ILE A 121 10.31 22.91 18.90
CA ILE A 121 9.35 24.01 18.95
C ILE A 121 8.32 23.63 20.01
N SER A 122 8.37 24.32 21.15
CA SER A 122 7.33 24.22 22.17
C SER A 122 6.21 25.20 21.80
N ILE A 123 5.07 24.67 21.37
CA ILE A 123 3.85 25.45 21.12
C ILE A 123 3.04 25.45 22.43
N GLY A 124 2.61 26.62 22.89
CA GLY A 124 2.16 26.91 24.26
C GLY A 124 1.20 25.92 24.95
N LYS A 125 1.28 25.92 26.30
CA LYS A 125 0.52 25.19 27.36
C LYS A 125 0.35 23.66 27.24
N ILE A 126 0.47 23.07 26.06
CA ILE A 126 0.48 21.62 25.86
C ILE A 126 1.91 21.25 25.50
N ASN A 127 2.61 20.57 26.42
CA ASN A 127 4.03 20.26 26.34
C ASN A 127 4.32 19.15 25.29
N LEU A 128 4.02 19.43 24.01
CA LEU A 128 4.35 18.58 22.88
C LEU A 128 5.75 18.96 22.38
N ASN A 129 6.75 18.17 22.75
CA ASN A 129 8.11 18.27 22.21
C ASN A 129 8.10 17.79 20.75
N LEU A 130 7.79 18.70 19.81
CA LEU A 130 7.88 18.43 18.39
C LEU A 130 9.27 18.81 17.88
N ASN A 131 10.13 17.81 17.67
CA ASN A 131 11.39 17.98 16.95
C ASN A 131 11.09 18.09 15.45
N ILE A 132 10.93 19.31 14.96
CA ILE A 132 10.69 19.56 13.53
C ILE A 132 12.05 19.71 12.84
N ASN A 133 12.30 18.80 11.90
CA ASN A 133 13.45 18.88 11.00
C ASN A 133 12.98 19.55 9.68
N PHE A 134 13.55 20.70 9.34
CA PHE A 134 13.19 21.44 8.11
C PHE A 134 13.35 20.59 6.84
N PHE A 135 14.34 19.69 6.83
CA PHE A 135 14.52 18.73 5.76
C PHE A 135 13.30 17.80 5.62
N ARG A 136 12.77 17.29 6.73
CA ARG A 136 11.60 16.40 6.74
C ARG A 136 10.34 17.11 6.22
N LEU A 137 10.15 18.39 6.56
CA LEU A 137 9.02 19.19 6.09
C LEU A 137 9.12 19.48 4.58
N THR A 138 10.29 19.91 4.12
CA THR A 138 10.54 20.22 2.70
C THR A 138 10.42 18.98 1.82
N TRP A 139 10.98 17.84 2.28
CA TRP A 139 10.90 16.58 1.55
C TRP A 139 9.47 16.06 1.43
N ARG A 140 8.68 16.11 2.51
CA ARG A 140 7.29 15.64 2.50
C ARG A 140 6.41 16.49 1.58
N THR A 141 6.58 17.81 1.59
CA THR A 141 5.81 18.71 0.72
C THR A 141 6.19 18.52 -0.74
N MET A 142 7.49 18.43 -1.06
CA MET A 142 7.97 18.17 -2.41
C MET A 142 7.46 16.82 -2.96
N PHE A 143 7.46 15.77 -2.13
CA PHE A 143 6.93 14.46 -2.52
C PHE A 143 5.44 14.51 -2.88
N VAL A 144 4.62 15.20 -2.07
CA VAL A 144 3.18 15.36 -2.34
C VAL A 144 2.94 16.15 -3.62
N VAL A 145 3.69 17.24 -3.84
CA VAL A 145 3.56 18.05 -5.06
C VAL A 145 3.90 17.23 -6.31
N ILE A 146 4.99 16.47 -6.28
CA ILE A 146 5.38 15.60 -7.40
C ILE A 146 4.33 14.51 -7.64
N ALA A 147 3.85 13.86 -6.58
CA ALA A 147 2.81 12.85 -6.69
C ALA A 147 1.52 13.41 -7.30
N ASN A 148 1.14 14.64 -6.93
CA ASN A 148 -0.02 15.33 -7.49
C ASN A 148 0.18 15.69 -8.96
N LEU A 149 1.37 16.18 -9.34
CA LEU A 149 1.70 16.48 -10.74
C LEU A 149 1.67 15.21 -11.61
N LEU A 150 2.20 14.10 -11.10
CA LEU A 150 2.15 12.80 -11.78
C LEU A 150 0.71 12.29 -11.92
N ALA A 151 -0.13 12.48 -10.89
CA ALA A 151 -1.54 12.11 -10.95
C ALA A 151 -2.32 12.91 -12.01
N LEU A 152 -1.99 14.21 -12.17
CA LEU A 152 -2.57 15.05 -13.23
C LEU A 152 -2.05 14.67 -14.63
N ALA A 153 -0.78 14.30 -14.75
CA ALA A 153 -0.16 13.96 -16.03
C ALA A 153 -0.58 12.58 -16.58
N LEU A 154 -0.95 11.63 -15.71
CA LEU A 154 -1.28 10.25 -16.07
C LEU A 154 -2.68 9.85 -15.58
N PRO A 155 -3.75 10.14 -16.35
CA PRO A 155 -5.12 9.78 -15.97
C PRO A 155 -5.45 8.26 -16.05
N PHE A 156 -4.47 7.39 -16.31
CA PHE A 156 -4.65 5.94 -16.48
C PHE A 156 -4.40 5.15 -15.18
N PHE A 157 -5.13 5.48 -14.11
CA PHE A 157 -4.96 4.86 -12.79
C PHE A 157 -5.00 3.31 -12.82
N ASN A 158 -5.94 2.75 -13.59
CA ASN A 158 -6.14 1.30 -13.66
C ASN A 158 -4.96 0.55 -14.30
N GLU A 159 -4.36 1.12 -15.34
CA GLU A 159 -3.23 0.49 -16.05
C GLU A 159 -1.94 0.57 -15.22
N VAL A 160 -1.69 1.70 -14.56
CA VAL A 160 -0.54 1.87 -13.65
C VAL A 160 -0.63 0.89 -12.48
N LEU A 161 -1.82 0.71 -11.91
CA LEU A 161 -2.04 -0.28 -10.85
C LEU A 161 -1.83 -1.72 -11.35
N ALA A 162 -2.27 -2.03 -12.56
CA ALA A 162 -2.06 -3.35 -13.17
C ALA A 162 -0.56 -3.63 -13.38
N PHE A 163 0.17 -2.65 -13.91
CA PHE A 163 1.61 -2.75 -14.13
C PHE A 163 2.40 -2.89 -12.82
N ARG A 164 2.10 -2.06 -11.81
CA ARG A 164 2.72 -2.17 -10.48
C ARG A 164 2.42 -3.52 -9.84
N GLY A 165 1.20 -4.01 -9.99
CA GLY A 165 0.81 -5.35 -9.54
C GLY A 165 1.63 -6.44 -10.24
N ALA A 166 1.84 -6.34 -11.55
CA ALA A 166 2.63 -7.30 -12.32
C ALA A 166 4.09 -7.36 -11.88
N ILE A 167 4.74 -6.20 -11.69
CA ILE A 167 6.13 -6.14 -11.20
C ILE A 167 6.25 -6.79 -9.81
N SER A 168 5.36 -6.42 -8.89
CA SER A 168 5.40 -6.93 -7.52
C SER A 168 5.14 -8.43 -7.47
N TYR A 169 4.17 -8.92 -8.26
CA TYR A 169 3.85 -10.33 -8.35
C TYR A 169 5.00 -11.15 -8.97
N TRP A 170 5.61 -10.67 -10.05
CA TRP A 170 6.74 -11.33 -10.68
C TRP A 170 7.91 -11.51 -9.71
N SER A 171 8.28 -10.45 -8.98
CA SER A 171 9.39 -10.50 -8.03
C SER A 171 9.13 -11.47 -6.86
N LEU A 172 7.90 -11.53 -6.36
CA LEU A 172 7.58 -12.28 -5.15
C LEU A 172 7.17 -13.73 -5.41
N THR A 173 6.48 -14.00 -6.52
CA THR A 173 5.96 -15.34 -6.84
C THR A 173 6.89 -16.14 -7.73
N VAL A 174 7.62 -15.47 -8.64
CA VAL A 174 8.52 -16.16 -9.57
C VAL A 174 9.96 -16.03 -9.12
N TYR A 175 10.48 -14.80 -9.02
CA TYR A 175 11.90 -14.59 -8.77
C TYR A 175 12.37 -15.12 -7.40
N PHE A 176 11.64 -14.79 -6.33
CA PHE A 176 12.06 -15.13 -4.97
C PHE A 176 12.02 -16.64 -4.66
N PRO A 177 10.94 -17.40 -4.97
CA PRO A 177 10.89 -18.82 -4.67
C PRO A 177 11.84 -19.64 -5.55
N VAL A 178 12.04 -19.23 -6.81
CA VAL A 178 13.00 -19.87 -7.72
C VAL A 178 14.42 -19.72 -7.19
N ASN A 179 14.83 -18.51 -6.79
CA ASN A 179 16.15 -18.30 -6.20
C ASN A 179 16.34 -19.06 -4.87
N MET A 180 15.31 -19.12 -4.02
CA MET A 180 15.36 -19.91 -2.79
C MET A 180 15.53 -21.41 -3.07
N TYR A 181 14.81 -21.93 -4.06
CA TYR A 181 14.91 -23.34 -4.47
C TYR A 181 16.28 -23.67 -5.07
N ILE A 182 16.82 -22.78 -5.92
CA ILE A 182 18.17 -22.91 -6.49
C ILE A 182 19.23 -22.88 -5.38
N ALA A 183 19.13 -21.96 -4.43
CA ALA A 183 20.05 -21.84 -3.30
C ALA A 183 19.99 -23.06 -2.35
N GLN A 184 18.80 -23.63 -2.11
CA GLN A 184 18.65 -24.83 -1.28
C GLN A 184 19.22 -26.08 -1.96
N ASN A 185 19.01 -26.23 -3.27
CA ASN A 185 19.49 -27.40 -4.01
C ASN A 185 20.94 -27.27 -4.52
N LYS A 186 21.60 -26.13 -4.26
CA LYS A 186 22.97 -25.82 -4.74
C LYS A 186 23.16 -26.06 -6.24
N ILE A 187 22.12 -25.80 -7.04
CA ILE A 187 22.22 -25.89 -8.49
C ILE A 187 22.83 -24.56 -8.93
N SER A 188 24.15 -24.53 -9.09
CA SER A 188 24.89 -23.35 -9.55
C SER A 188 24.69 -23.08 -11.03
#